data_AF-A0A258BCW5-F1
#
_entry.id   AF-A0A258BCW5-F1
#
_cell.length_a   1.000
_cell.length_b   1.000
_cell.length_c   1.000
_cell.angle_alpha   90.00
_cell.angle_beta   90.00
_cell.angle_gamma   90.00
#
_symmetry.space_group_name_H-M   'P 1'
#
loop_
_entity.id
_entity.type
_entity.pdbx_description
1 polymer ?
#
loop_
_entity_poly.entity_id
_entity_poly.type
_entity_poly.pdbx_seq_one_letter_code
_entity_poly.pdbx_strand_id
1 'polypeptide(L)' 'MFNALDLMQNAETFEELKFGSGDGFLQFYLYNWKCAAMPASQVGIVLL' A
#
# COMPACT_ATOMS: atom_id res chain seq x y z
N MET A 1 -7.25 -17.08 -2.00
CA MET A 1 -7.35 -15.68 -1.52
C MET A 1 -6.14 -14.94 -2.06
N PHE A 2 -6.34 -13.85 -2.79
CA PHE A 2 -5.26 -13.00 -3.29
C PHE A 2 -5.36 -11.66 -2.58
N ASN A 3 -4.29 -11.24 -1.92
CA ASN A 3 -4.24 -9.97 -1.19
C ASN A 3 -3.34 -9.00 -1.95
N ALA A 4 -3.75 -7.74 -2.02
CA ALA A 4 -2.99 -6.68 -2.65
C ALA A 4 -2.95 -5.48 -1.72
N LEU A 5 -1.80 -4.79 -1.71
CA LEU A 5 -1.63 -3.53 -0.99
C LEU A 5 -1.97 -2.37 -1.91
N ASP A 6 -2.67 -1.37 -1.37
CA ASP A 6 -2.96 -0.11 -2.05
C ASP A 6 -1.71 0.78 -2.10
N LEU A 7 -0.77 0.39 -2.96
CA LEU A 7 0.51 1.07 -3.18
C LEU A 7 0.54 1.59 -4.61
N MET A 8 1.26 2.70 -4.81
CA MET A 8 1.47 3.29 -6.14
C MET A 8 0.16 3.51 -6.91
N GLN A 9 -0.01 2.88 -8.08
CA GLN A 9 -1.20 2.95 -8.94
C GLN A 9 -2.14 1.74 -8.77
N ASN A 10 -1.94 0.89 -7.75
CA ASN A 10 -2.74 -0.33 -7.59
C ASN A 10 -4.24 -0.04 -7.38
N ALA A 11 -4.59 1.06 -6.69
CA ALA A 11 -5.96 1.52 -6.50
C ALA A 11 -6.79 1.54 -7.81
N GLU A 12 -6.19 1.98 -8.92
CA GLU A 12 -6.87 2.14 -10.21
C GLU A 12 -7.34 0.78 -10.76
N THR A 13 -6.63 -0.29 -10.44
CA THR A 13 -6.93 -1.65 -10.93
C THR A 13 -7.86 -2.44 -10.01
N PHE A 14 -8.06 -1.99 -8.77
CA PHE A 14 -8.82 -2.72 -7.77
C PHE A 14 -10.32 -2.79 -8.08
N GLU A 15 -10.88 -1.73 -8.65
CA GLU A 15 -12.29 -1.72 -9.07
C GLU A 15 -12.53 -2.70 -10.22
N GLU A 16 -11.67 -2.67 -11.25
CA GLU A 16 -11.78 -3.56 -12.42
C GLU A 16 -11.65 -5.04 -12.03
N LEU A 17 -10.72 -5.34 -11.12
CA LEU A 17 -10.42 -6.70 -10.67
C LEU A 17 -11.28 -7.17 -9.48
N LYS A 18 -12.25 -6.35 -9.04
CA LYS A 18 -13.19 -6.64 -7.95
C LYS A 18 -12.49 -6.95 -6.61
N PHE A 19 -11.41 -6.24 -6.31
CA PHE A 19 -10.84 -6.25 -4.97
C PHE A 19 -11.78 -5.54 -3.99
N GLY A 20 -11.91 -6.11 -2.79
CA GLY A 20 -12.59 -5.46 -1.67
C GLY A 20 -11.58 -4.95 -0.67
N SER A 21 -11.89 -3.83 0.00
CA SER A 21 -11.07 -3.34 1.11
C SER A 21 -11.08 -4.35 2.25
N GLY A 22 -9.88 -4.73 2.71
CA GLY A 22 -9.71 -5.49 3.95
C GLY A 22 -9.90 -4.62 5.19
N ASP A 23 -9.89 -5.27 6.35
CA ASP A 23 -9.92 -4.65 7.68
C ASP A 23 -8.51 -4.28 8.20
N GLY A 24 -7.46 -4.83 7.61
CA GLY A 24 -6.07 -4.56 7.98
C GLY A 24 -5.45 -3.37 7.25
N PHE A 25 -4.68 -2.57 7.98
CA PHE A 25 -3.81 -1.53 7.42
C PHE A 25 -2.34 -1.89 7.61
N LEU A 26 -1.54 -1.71 6.57
CA LEU A 26 -0.08 -1.83 6.67
C LEU A 26 0.53 -0.45 6.90
N GLN A 27 1.36 -0.34 7.93
CA GLN A 27 2.05 0.89 8.30
C GLN A 27 3.55 0.74 8.03
N PHE A 28 4.15 1.71 7.34
CA PHE A 28 5.57 1.69 6.99
C PHE A 28 6.37 2.52 8.00
N TYR A 29 7.45 1.92 8.52
CA TYR A 29 8.35 2.57 9.48
C TYR A 29 9.79 2.50 8.99
N LEU A 30 10.54 3.57 9.26
CA LEU A 30 11.97 3.65 8.97
C LEU A 30 12.74 3.71 10.29
N TYR A 31 13.79 2.90 10.41
CA TYR A 31 14.70 2.96 11.55
C TYR A 31 15.89 3.87 11.23
N ASN A 32 16.20 4.79 12.15
CA ASN A 32 17.35 5.72 12.05
C ASN A 32 17.36 6.60 10.78
N TRP A 33 16.19 6.89 10.21
CA TRP A 33 16.05 7.75 9.03
C TRP A 33 14.87 8.71 9.18
N LYS A 34 15.06 9.98 8.80
CA LYS A 34 13.99 10.99 8.77
C LYS A 34 13.37 11.06 7.38
N CYS A 35 12.04 11.05 7.31
CA CYS A 35 11.30 11.17 6.07
C CYS A 35 10.04 12.02 6.29
N ALA A 36 9.61 12.75 5.27
CA ALA A 36 8.31 13.42 5.31
C ALA A 36 7.18 12.39 5.25
N ALA A 37 5.98 12.77 5.70
CA ALA A 37 4.79 11.93 5.50
C ALA A 37 4.54 11.79 3.99
N MET A 38 4.33 10.56 3.53
CA MET A 38 4.07 10.24 2.13
C MET A 38 2.75 9.45 2.02
N PRO A 39 1.93 9.71 0.99
CA PRO A 39 0.77 8.88 0.70
C PRO A 39 1.20 7.49 0.19
N ALA A 40 0.33 6.49 0.32
CA ALA A 40 0.61 5.13 -0.13
C ALA A 40 0.90 5.03 -1.64
N SER A 41 0.36 5.94 -2.44
CA SER A 41 0.66 6.10 -3.87
C SER A 41 2.11 6.49 -4.19
N GLN A 42 2.89 6.92 -3.19
CA GLN A 42 4.32 7.24 -3.32
C GLN A 42 5.21 6.17 -2.69
N VAL A 43 4.64 5.10 -2.14
CA VAL A 43 5.39 3.99 -1.52
C VAL A 43 5.55 2.86 -2.54
N GLY A 44 6.78 2.56 -2.92
CA GLY A 44 7.12 1.49 -3.87
C GLY A 44 7.71 0.23 -3.24
N ILE A 45 7.74 0.13 -1.91
CA ILE A 45 8.31 -1.00 -1.19
C ILE A 45 7.18 -1.97 -0.84
N VAL A 46 7.32 -3.22 -1.26
CA VAL A 46 6.46 -4.34 -0.83
C VAL A 46 7.25 -5.15 0.19
N LEU A 47 6.74 -5.22 1.42
CA LEU A 47 7.30 -6.06 2.48
C LEU A 47 6.75 -7.49 2.31
N LEU A 48 7.64 -8.49 2.39
CA LEU A 48 7.33 -9.92 2.31
C LEU A 48 6.83 -10.48 3.64
#